data_AF-A0A4R9VDA0-F1
#
_entry.id   AF-A0A4R9VDA0-F1
#
_cell.length_a   1.000
_cell.length_b   1.000
_cell.length_c   1.000
_cell.angle_alpha   90.00
_cell.angle_beta   90.00
_cell.angle_gamma   90.00
#
_symmetry.space_group_name_H-M   'P 1'
#
loop_
_entity.id
_entity.type
_entity.pdbx_description
1 polymer ?
#
loop_
_entity_poly.entity_id
_entity_poly.type
_entity_poly.pdbx_seq_one_letter_code
_entity_poly.pdbx_strand_id
1 'polypeptide(L)' 'DPEAALLRGLLRKHGGGHATLVRAAPAHRAALPVFEPQAPALAALSQRLKQEFDPKNILNPGRVFDLGPAASAG' A
#
# COMPACT_ATOMS: atom_id res chain seq x y z
N ASP A 1 3.59 8.54 -16.60
CA ASP A 1 2.92 8.41 -15.31
C ASP A 1 2.14 7.09 -15.30
N PRO A 2 2.24 6.22 -14.29
CA PRO A 2 1.43 5.00 -14.17
C PRO A 2 -0.06 5.23 -13.87
N GLU A 3 -0.51 6.46 -13.61
CA GLU A 3 -1.93 6.83 -13.43
C GLU A 3 -2.66 5.98 -12.36
N ALA A 4 -1.94 5.63 -11.29
CA ALA A 4 -2.42 4.67 -10.29
C ALA A 4 -3.76 5.09 -9.65
N ALA A 5 -3.95 6.39 -9.38
CA ALA A 5 -5.18 6.90 -8.78
C ALA A 5 -6.39 6.75 -9.72
N LEU A 6 -6.22 7.05 -11.01
CA LEU A 6 -7.29 6.93 -12.01
C LEU A 6 -7.72 5.48 -12.16
N LEU A 7 -6.75 4.57 -12.40
CA LEU A 7 -7.02 3.15 -12.62
C LEU A 7 -7.70 2.51 -11.40
N ARG A 8 -7.19 2.76 -10.19
CA ARG A 8 -7.78 2.25 -8.94
C ARG A 8 -9.17 2.83 -8.69
N GLY A 9 -9.39 4.10 -9.03
CA GLY A 9 -10.70 4.73 -8.98
C GLY A 9 -11.72 4.06 -9.91
N LEU A 10 -11.31 3.75 -11.14
CA LEU A 10 -12.15 3.05 -12.12
C LEU A 10 -12.49 1.63 -11.67
N LEU A 11 -11.53 0.86 -11.16
CA LEU A 11 -11.77 -0.47 -10.61
C LEU A 11 -12.84 -0.44 -9.51
N ARG A 12 -12.73 0.49 -8.55
CA ARG A 12 -13.73 0.67 -7.48
C ARG A 12 -15.12 0.97 -8.01
N LYS A 13 -15.22 1.81 -9.05
CA LYS A 13 -16.49 2.19 -9.67
C LYS A 13 -17.18 1.03 -10.40
N HIS A 14 -16.41 0.10 -10.98
CA HIS A 14 -16.92 -0.88 -11.95
C HIS A 14 -16.95 -2.32 -11.44
N GLY A 15 -16.92 -2.55 -10.11
CA GLY A 15 -17.07 -3.88 -9.52
C GLY A 15 -15.91 -4.31 -8.63
N GLY A 16 -14.95 -3.43 -8.37
CA GLY A 16 -13.81 -3.67 -7.48
C GLY A 16 -12.59 -4.26 -8.19
N GLY A 17 -11.68 -4.83 -7.38
CA GLY A 17 -10.40 -5.36 -7.83
C GLY A 17 -9.20 -4.60 -7.26
N HIS A 18 -8.00 -4.97 -7.72
CA HIS A 18 -6.76 -4.35 -7.29
C HIS A 18 -5.83 -4.05 -8.47
N ALA A 19 -5.12 -2.91 -8.41
CA ALA A 19 -4.06 -2.57 -9.35
C ALA A 19 -2.67 -2.57 -8.70
N THR A 20 -1.80 -3.47 -9.19
CA THR A 20 -0.42 -3.66 -8.73
C THR A 20 0.58 -3.11 -9.76
N LEU A 21 1.51 -2.27 -9.30
CA LEU A 21 2.59 -1.74 -10.12
C LEU A 21 3.69 -2.79 -10.32
N VAL A 22 3.75 -3.41 -11.49
CA VAL A 22 4.76 -4.44 -11.77
C VAL A 22 6.09 -3.83 -12.21
N ARG A 23 6.09 -2.88 -13.16
CA ARG A 23 7.29 -2.23 -13.71
C ARG A 23 7.03 -0.74 -13.92
N ALA A 24 7.98 0.09 -13.51
CA ALA A 24 7.98 1.53 -13.79
C ALA A 24 9.39 2.10 -13.66
N ALA A 25 9.59 3.32 -14.16
CA ALA A 25 10.81 4.08 -13.92
C ALA A 25 11.07 4.26 -12.41
N PRO A 26 12.33 4.39 -11.95
CA PRO A 26 12.67 4.49 -10.53
C PRO A 26 11.91 5.60 -9.80
N ALA A 27 11.75 6.77 -10.41
CA ALA A 27 11.01 7.89 -9.84
C ALA A 27 9.55 7.53 -9.51
N HIS A 28 8.87 6.80 -10.40
CA HIS A 28 7.50 6.35 -10.16
C HIS A 28 7.44 5.25 -9.09
N ARG A 29 8.40 4.32 -9.06
CA ARG A 29 8.46 3.28 -8.02
C ARG A 29 8.73 3.84 -6.63
N ALA A 30 9.45 4.96 -6.53
CA ALA A 30 9.70 5.63 -5.26
C ALA A 30 8.48 6.44 -4.78
N ALA A 31 7.69 6.99 -5.71
CA ALA A 31 6.56 7.86 -5.39
C ALA A 31 5.21 7.14 -5.25
N LEU A 32 5.06 5.94 -5.83
CA LEU A 32 3.77 5.23 -5.89
C LEU A 32 3.82 3.90 -5.13
N PRO A 33 2.79 3.59 -4.31
CA PRO A 33 2.65 2.29 -3.68
C PRO A 33 2.57 1.18 -4.73
N VAL A 34 3.41 0.14 -4.54
CA VAL A 34 3.46 -1.02 -5.44
C VAL A 34 2.12 -1.76 -5.44
N PHE A 35 1.55 -1.99 -4.26
CA PHE A 35 0.22 -2.60 -4.11
C PHE A 35 -0.86 -1.53 -4.02
N GLU A 36 -2.10 -1.91 -4.32
CA GLU A 36 -3.23 -1.06 -4.00
C GLU A 36 -3.36 -0.89 -2.47
N PRO A 37 -3.49 0.35 -1.96
CA PRO A 37 -3.71 0.58 -0.53
C PRO A 37 -4.96 -0.16 -0.03
N GLN A 38 -4.80 -0.87 1.08
CA GLN A 38 -5.92 -1.53 1.75
C GLN A 38 -6.91 -0.51 2.32
N ALA A 39 -8.16 -0.95 2.54
CA ALA A 39 -9.09 -0.17 3.32
C ALA A 39 -8.53 0.09 4.73
N PRO A 40 -8.83 1.24 5.37
CA PRO A 40 -8.19 1.64 6.63
C PRO A 40 -8.25 0.58 7.75
N ALA A 41 -9.39 -0.10 7.91
CA ALA A 41 -9.55 -1.14 8.92
C ALA A 41 -8.66 -2.37 8.66
N LEU A 42 -8.49 -2.77 7.40
CA LEU A 42 -7.62 -3.88 7.02
C LEU A 42 -6.14 -3.50 7.17
N ALA A 43 -5.79 -2.27 6.81
CA ALA A 43 -4.43 -1.75 7.01
C ALA A 43 -4.05 -1.76 8.50
N ALA A 44 -4.94 -1.29 9.38
CA ALA A 44 -4.71 -1.28 10.83
C ALA A 44 -4.61 -2.69 11.42
N LEU A 45 -5.41 -3.65 10.94
CA LEU A 45 -5.28 -5.05 11.34
C LEU A 45 -3.94 -5.64 10.88
N SER A 46 -3.59 -5.45 9.61
CA SER A 46 -2.37 -6.00 9.02
C SER A 46 -1.11 -5.42 9.69
N GLN A 47 -1.13 -4.13 10.06
CA GLN A 47 -0.04 -3.49 10.79
C GLN A 47 0.16 -4.12 12.18
N ARG A 48 -0.92 -4.37 12.93
CA ARG A 48 -0.83 -5.05 14.23
C ARG A 48 -0.26 -6.46 14.09
N LEU A 49 -0.75 -7.22 13.12
CA LEU A 49 -0.22 -8.56 12.83
C LEU A 49 1.27 -8.53 12.47
N LYS A 50 1.71 -7.53 11.71
CA LYS A 50 3.12 -7.34 11.36
C LYS A 50 3.98 -7.04 12.58
N GLN A 51 3.50 -6.20 13.49
CA GLN A 51 4.22 -5.84 14.71
C GLN A 51 4.41 -7.05 15.62
N GLU A 52 3.39 -7.89 15.76
CA GLU A 52 3.49 -9.14 16.54
C GLU A 52 4.41 -10.17 15.86
N PHE A 53 4.31 -10.33 14.54
CA PHE A 53 5.02 -11.38 13.82
C PHE A 53 6.48 -11.02 13.48
N ASP A 54 6.76 -9.75 13.20
CA ASP A 54 8.09 -9.26 12.84
C ASP A 54 8.40 -7.93 13.56
N PRO A 55 8.53 -7.97 14.90
CA PRO A 55 8.77 -6.78 15.72
C PRO A 55 10.09 -6.07 15.40
N LYS A 56 11.04 -6.78 14.79
CA LYS A 56 12.34 -6.24 14.38
C LYS A 56 12.35 -5.76 12.92
N ASN A 57 11.23 -5.86 12.21
CA ASN A 57 11.07 -5.45 10.81
C ASN A 57 12.13 -6.06 9.86
N ILE A 58 12.46 -7.34 10.07
CA ILE A 58 13.47 -8.08 9.29
C ILE A 58 12.88 -8.53 7.94
N LEU A 59 11.58 -8.87 7.91
CA LEU A 59 10.90 -9.42 6.74
C LEU A 59 10.36 -8.29 5.86
N ASN A 60 10.89 -8.17 4.64
CA ASN A 60 10.38 -7.27 3.60
C ASN A 60 10.23 -5.80 4.05
N PRO A 61 11.29 -5.18 4.63
CA PRO A 61 11.23 -3.80 5.09
C PRO A 61 10.83 -2.86 3.95
N GLY A 62 9.81 -2.03 4.18
CA GLY A 62 9.31 -1.04 3.21
C GLY A 62 8.54 -1.60 2.01
N ARG A 63 8.19 -2.91 1.99
CA ARG A 63 7.46 -3.52 0.84
C ARG A 63 6.01 -3.89 1.14
N VAL A 64 5.72 -4.30 2.38
CA VAL A 64 4.40 -4.83 2.75
C VAL A 64 3.49 -3.76 3.35
N PHE A 65 4.07 -2.73 3.95
CA PHE A 65 3.33 -1.63 4.55
C PHE A 65 3.92 -0.33 4.03
N ASP A 66 3.10 0.43 3.30
CA ASP A 66 3.34 1.85 3.15
C ASP A 66 2.98 2.48 4.49
N LEU A 67 4.01 2.75 5.31
CA LEU A 67 3.87 3.62 6.46
C LEU A 67 3.73 5.03 5.88
N GLY A 68 2.56 5.34 5.33
CA GLY A 68 2.14 6.73 5.15
C GLY A 68 2.40 7.47 6.47
N PRO A 69 2.65 8.80 6.43
CA PRO A 69 3.02 9.55 7.64
C PRO A 69 2.05 9.16 8.74
N ALA A 70 2.61 8.60 9.83
CA ALA A 70 1.85 7.95 10.89
C ALA A 70 0.57 8.74 11.13
N ALA A 71 -0.58 8.12 10.84
CA ALA A 71 -1.86 8.74 11.10
C ALA A 71 -1.81 9.27 12.53
N SER A 72 -1.77 10.59 12.66
CA SER A 72 -1.71 11.27 13.93
C SER A 72 -2.90 10.78 14.74
N ALA A 73 -2.61 9.97 15.76
CA ALA A 73 -3.59 9.55 16.74
C ALA A 73 -4.19 10.82 17.36
N GLY A 74 -5.45 11.08 17.03
CA GLY A 74 -6.36 11.95 17.74
C GLY A 74 -7.44 11.10 18.37
#